data_AF-A0A2W5AAI5-F1
#
_entry.id   AF-A0A2W5AAI5-F1
#
_cell.length_a   1.000
_cell.length_b   1.000
_cell.length_c   1.000
_cell.angle_alpha   90.00
_cell.angle_beta   90.00
_cell.angle_gamma   90.00
#
_symmetry.space_group_name_H-M   'P 1'
#
loop_
_entity.id
_entity.type
_entity.pdbx_description
1 polymer ?
#
loop_
_entity_poly.entity_id
_entity_poly.type
_entity_poly.pdbx_seq_one_letter_code
_entity_poly.pdbx_strand_id
1 'polypeptide(L)'
;MLELLSLRKGTTLTKEMFLNHLYGGMDEPELKIIDVFICKLRKKLSLACSGDNYIETVWGRGYVLRDPDEEFVAEPIAAVA
;
A
#
# COMPACT_ATOMS: atom_id res chain seq x y z
N MET A 1 1.51 -5.97 -7.46
CA MET A 1 1.13 -5.50 -6.11
C MET A 1 2.34 -5.04 -5.31
N LEU A 2 3.20 -5.96 -4.82
CA LEU A 2 4.42 -5.58 -4.09
C LEU A 2 5.38 -4.76 -4.95
N GLU A 3 5.50 -5.12 -6.24
CA GLU A 3 6.27 -4.34 -7.22
C GLU A 3 5.83 -2.87 -7.28
N LEU A 4 4.52 -2.60 -7.41
CA LEU A 4 4.00 -1.23 -7.42
C LEU A 4 4.28 -0.47 -6.11
N LEU A 5 4.12 -1.14 -4.97
CA LEU A 5 4.47 -0.61 -3.65
C LEU A 5 5.97 -0.27 -3.54
N SER A 6 6.83 -1.12 -4.12
CA SER A 6 8.28 -0.95 -4.10
C SER A 6 8.76 0.14 -5.06
N LEU A 7 8.14 0.25 -6.25
CA LEU A 7 8.40 1.30 -7.23
C LEU A 7 8.03 2.70 -6.72
N ARG A 8 7.05 2.80 -5.82
CA ARG A 8 6.54 4.05 -5.25
C ARG A 8 6.65 4.06 -3.72
N LYS A 9 7.80 3.60 -3.20
CA LYS A 9 8.09 3.59 -1.77
C LYS A 9 7.88 4.99 -1.15
N GLY A 10 7.25 5.05 0.02
CA GLY A 10 6.91 6.31 0.71
C GLY A 10 5.72 7.08 0.14
N THR A 11 5.15 6.69 -1.01
CA THR A 11 3.95 7.32 -1.59
C THR A 11 2.69 6.54 -1.23
N THR A 12 1.59 7.25 -0.97
CA THR A 12 0.28 6.61 -0.77
C THR A 12 -0.29 6.14 -2.12
N LEU A 13 -0.53 4.85 -2.25
CA LEU A 13 -1.16 4.23 -3.43
C LEU A 13 -2.61 3.91 -3.14
N THR A 14 -3.52 4.37 -4.00
CA THR A 14 -4.96 4.12 -3.84
C THR A 14 -5.35 2.71 -4.24
N LYS A 15 -6.50 2.23 -3.74
CA LYS A 15 -7.05 0.91 -4.10
C LYS A 15 -7.29 0.79 -5.62
N GLU A 16 -7.72 1.88 -6.25
CA GLU A 16 -7.94 1.96 -7.70
C GLU A 16 -6.64 1.83 -8.50
N MET A 17 -5.54 2.44 -8.04
CA MET A 17 -4.23 2.27 -8.70
C MET A 17 -3.78 0.81 -8.70
N PHE A 18 -4.02 0.10 -7.59
CA PHE A 18 -3.72 -1.33 -7.52
C PHE A 18 -4.61 -2.15 -8.45
N LEU A 19 -5.91 -1.86 -8.52
CA LEU A 19 -6.82 -2.54 -9.44
C LEU A 19 -6.43 -2.33 -10.90
N ASN A 20 -6.21 -1.08 -11.31
CA ASN A 20 -5.82 -0.72 -12.67
C ASN A 20 -4.50 -1.41 -13.08
N HIS A 21 -3.52 -1.45 -12.17
CA HIS A 21 -2.24 -2.11 -12.44
C HIS A 21 -2.33 -3.65 -12.46
N LEU A 22 -3.21 -4.26 -11.66
CA LEU A 22 -3.33 -5.72 -11.57
C LEU A 22 -4.24 -6.32 -12.64
N TYR A 23 -5.30 -5.63 -13.02
CA TYR A 23 -6.36 -6.16 -13.89
C TYR A 23 -6.42 -5.48 -15.26
N GLY A 24 -5.66 -4.41 -15.49
CA GLY A 24 -5.48 -3.82 -16.82
C GLY A 24 -6.78 -3.38 -17.52
N GLY A 25 -7.85 -3.15 -16.76
CA GLY A 25 -9.16 -2.74 -17.28
C GLY A 25 -10.08 -3.87 -17.76
N MET A 26 -9.79 -5.15 -17.49
CA MET A 26 -10.73 -6.26 -17.72
C MET A 26 -11.07 -7.00 -16.42
N ASP A 27 -12.37 -7.27 -16.23
CA ASP A 27 -12.96 -7.87 -15.02
C ASP A 27 -12.57 -7.13 -13.73
N GLU A 28 -13.26 -6.00 -13.46
CA GLU A 28 -13.14 -5.27 -12.20
C GLU A 28 -13.58 -6.15 -11.02
N PRO A 29 -12.66 -6.60 -10.16
CA PRO A 29 -13.01 -7.25 -8.92
C PRO A 29 -13.46 -6.21 -7.88
N GLU A 30 -14.20 -6.65 -6.86
CA GLU A 30 -14.57 -5.78 -5.75
C GLU A 30 -13.33 -5.13 -5.12
N LEU A 31 -13.40 -3.82 -4.81
CA LEU A 31 -12.35 -3.05 -4.13
C LEU A 31 -11.83 -3.73 -2.84
N LYS A 32 -12.66 -4.57 -2.22
CA LYS A 32 -12.32 -5.37 -1.03
C LYS A 32 -11.25 -6.43 -1.29
N ILE A 33 -11.03 -6.85 -2.53
CA ILE A 33 -9.98 -7.82 -2.87
C ILE A 33 -8.59 -7.25 -2.58
N ILE A 34 -8.41 -5.93 -2.74
CA ILE A 34 -7.15 -5.24 -2.43
C ILE A 34 -6.84 -5.40 -0.95
N ASP A 35 -7.82 -5.24 -0.08
CA ASP A 35 -7.67 -5.39 1.37
C ASP A 35 -7.24 -6.83 1.73
N VAL A 36 -7.83 -7.83 1.07
CA VAL A 36 -7.43 -9.24 1.25
C VAL A 36 -6.00 -9.48 0.76
N PHE A 37 -5.62 -8.91 -0.38
CA PHE A 37 -4.24 -9.02 -0.88
C PHE A 37 -3.24 -8.34 0.06
N ILE A 38 -3.55 -7.16 0.58
CA ILE A 38 -2.70 -6.46 1.55
C ILE A 38 -2.60 -7.27 2.85
N CYS A 39 -3.70 -7.82 3.36
CA CYS A 39 -3.68 -8.71 4.53
C CYS A 39 -2.75 -9.93 4.30
N LYS A 40 -2.83 -10.55 3.13
CA LYS A 40 -1.95 -11.68 2.76
C LYS A 40 -0.49 -11.24 2.61
N LEU A 41 -0.24 -10.09 1.99
CA LEU A 41 1.10 -9.57 1.74
C LEU A 41 1.79 -9.16 3.04
N ARG A 42 1.07 -8.47 3.95
CA ARG A 42 1.57 -8.11 5.29
C ARG A 42 1.98 -9.34 6.08
N LYS A 43 1.15 -10.40 6.08
CA LYS A 43 1.52 -11.66 6.75
C LYS A 43 2.80 -12.26 6.16
N LYS A 44 2.96 -12.27 4.84
CA LYS A 44 4.18 -12.80 4.20
C LYS A 44 5.42 -11.95 4.52
N LEU A 45 5.31 -10.62 4.48
CA LEU A 45 6.41 -9.71 4.79
C LEU A 45 6.82 -9.79 6.26
N SER A 46 5.84 -9.79 7.17
CA SER A 46 6.11 -9.95 8.60
C SER A 46 6.83 -11.27 8.91
N LEU A 47 6.46 -12.37 8.24
CA LEU A 47 7.18 -13.65 8.37
C LEU A 47 8.61 -13.60 7.82
N ALA A 48 8.85 -12.88 6.73
CA ALA A 48 10.15 -12.78 6.08
C ALA A 48 11.10 -11.79 6.78
N CYS A 49 10.55 -10.76 7.43
CA CYS A 49 11.28 -9.66 8.06
C CYS A 49 11.13 -9.68 9.58
N SER A 50 11.12 -10.85 10.20
CA SER A 50 11.17 -11.01 11.66
C SER A 50 10.08 -10.28 12.47
N GLY A 51 8.91 -10.07 11.89
CA GLY A 51 7.76 -9.43 12.54
C GLY A 51 7.46 -8.01 12.04
N ASP A 52 8.36 -7.40 11.29
CA ASP A 52 8.26 -6.00 10.90
C ASP A 52 7.12 -5.72 9.91
N ASN A 53 6.45 -4.59 10.12
CA ASN A 53 5.31 -4.16 9.32
C ASN A 53 5.69 -3.04 8.36
N TYR A 54 6.03 -3.40 7.13
CA TYR A 54 6.42 -2.43 6.10
C TYR A 54 5.25 -1.78 5.36
N ILE A 55 4.04 -2.32 5.46
CA ILE A 55 2.87 -1.76 4.77
C ILE A 55 1.95 -1.11 5.79
N GLU A 56 1.74 0.20 5.65
CA GLU A 56 0.83 0.97 6.48
C GLU A 56 -0.48 1.24 5.73
N THR A 57 -1.58 1.28 6.49
CA THR A 57 -2.92 1.61 5.96
C THR A 57 -3.20 3.08 6.20
N VAL A 58 -3.42 3.83 5.12
CA VAL A 58 -3.91 5.21 5.18
C VAL A 58 -5.42 5.19 4.97
N TRP A 59 -6.17 5.30 6.07
CA TRP A 59 -7.63 5.24 6.06
C TRP A 59 -8.23 6.25 5.08
N GLY A 60 -9.15 5.78 4.22
CA GLY A 60 -9.80 6.62 3.20
C GLY A 60 -8.94 6.97 1.99
N ARG A 61 -7.65 6.59 1.94
CA ARG A 61 -6.77 6.82 0.78
C ARG A 61 -6.22 5.54 0.17
N GLY A 62 -5.62 4.65 0.97
CA GLY A 62 -5.01 3.43 0.45
C GLY A 62 -3.85 2.90 1.31
N TYR A 63 -2.75 2.52 0.67
CA TYR A 63 -1.63 1.83 1.31
C TYR A 63 -0.29 2.46 0.94
N VAL A 64 0.65 2.43 1.86
CA VAL A 64 2.02 2.91 1.65
C VAL A 64 3.02 1.88 2.13
N LEU A 65 4.11 1.72 1.36
CA LEU A 65 5.27 0.95 1.78
C LEU A 65 6.26 1.88 2.49
N ARG A 66 6.59 1.56 3.74
CA ARG A 66 7.57 2.27 4.57
C ARG A 66 8.50 1.29 5.26
N ASP A 67 9.68 1.75 5.59
CA ASP A 67 10.58 1.01 6.46
C ASP A 67 10.29 1.37 7.92
N PRO A 68 10.31 0.40 8.84
CA PRO A 68 10.06 0.64 10.26
C PRO A 68 11.10 1.57 10.90
N ASP A 69 12.32 1.62 10.35
CA ASP A 69 13.43 2.46 10.82
C ASP A 69 13.50 3.84 10.14
N GLU A 70 12.71 4.09 9.09
CA GLU A 70 12.63 5.42 8.46
C GLU A 70 11.69 6.33 9.26
N GLU A 71 12.24 7.06 10.24
CA GLU A 71 11.54 8.17 10.92
C GLU A 71 11.10 9.22 9.90
N PHE A 72 9.79 9.50 9.86
CA PHE A 72 9.19 10.27 8.79
C PHE A 72 9.41 11.78 8.97
N VAL A 73 10.00 12.43 7.96
CA VAL A 73 9.81 13.87 7.73
C VAL A 73 8.48 13.99 6.99
N ALA A 74 7.39 14.22 7.72
CA ALA A 74 6.09 14.43 7.12
C ALA A 74 6.14 15.70 6.26
N GLU A 75 6.13 15.55 4.93
CA GLU A 75 5.74 16.67 4.08
C GLU A 75 4.33 17.10 4.51
N PRO A 76 4.13 18.38 4.86
CA PRO A 76 2.85 18.86 5.32
C PRO A 76 1.86 18.62 4.20
N ILE A 77 0.82 17.86 4.50
CA ILE A 77 -0.32 17.67 3.63
C ILE A 77 -0.88 19.09 3.45
N ALA A 78 -0.60 19.71 2.30
CA ALA A 78 -1.11 21.02 1.99
C ALA A 78 -2.63 20.99 2.19
N ALA A 79 -3.08 21.73 3.19
CA ALA A 79 -4.48 22.01 3.43
C ALA A 79 -5.02 22.64 2.14
N VAL A 80 -5.83 21.88 1.41
CA VAL A 80 -6.64 22.46 0.32
C VAL A 80 -7.96 22.87 0.97
N ALA A 81 -8.11 24.20 1.03
CA ALA A 81 -9.29 24.94 1.46
C ALA A 81 -10.53 24.65 0.60
#